data_AF-A0A699UP33-F1
#
_entry.id   AF-A0A699UP33-F1
#
_cell.length_a   1.000
_cell.length_b   1.000
_cell.length_c   1.000
_cell.angle_alpha   90.00
_cell.angle_beta   90.00
_cell.angle_gamma   90.00
#
_symmetry.space_group_name_H-M   'P 1'
#
loop_
_entity.id
_entity.type
_entity.pdbx_description
1 polymer ?
#
loop_
_entity_poly.entity_id
_entity_poly.type
_entity_poly.pdbx_seq_one_letter_code
_entity_poly.pdbx_strand_id
1 'polypeptide(L)' 'MLTGKPLFPGKNVVHQLDLMTDLLGTPPPETIARIRNEKARRYLNSMRKKQPIPFTHKFPNV' A
#
# COMPACT_ATOMS: atom_id res chain seq x y z
N MET A 1 -19.89 -3.25 4.84
CA MET A 1 -18.47 -3.58 4.54
C MET A 1 -18.40 -4.07 3.10
N LEU A 2 -17.44 -3.60 2.30
CA LEU A 2 -17.39 -3.87 0.85
C LEU A 2 -17.19 -5.35 0.48
N THR A 3 -16.41 -6.10 1.28
CA THR A 3 -16.07 -7.51 1.00
C THR A 3 -16.26 -8.43 2.20
N GLY A 4 -16.72 -7.92 3.34
CA GLY A 4 -16.81 -8.66 4.61
C GLY A 4 -15.47 -9.13 5.18
N LYS A 5 -14.34 -8.72 4.58
CA LYS A 5 -12.97 -9.12 4.95
C LYS A 5 -12.08 -7.88 5.09
N PRO A 6 -11.01 -7.94 5.91
CA PRO A 6 -10.05 -6.84 6.01
C PRO A 6 -9.41 -6.56 4.64
N LEU A 7 -9.33 -5.27 4.28
CA LEU A 7 -8.82 -4.81 2.99
C LEU A 7 -7.33 -5.13 2.79
N PHE A 8 -6.56 -5.04 3.88
CA PHE A 8 -5.13 -5.30 3.91
C PHE A 8 -4.81 -6.21 5.12
N PRO A 9 -4.92 -7.54 4.98
CA PRO A 9 -4.60 -8.49 6.05
C PRO A 9 -3.07 -8.64 6.23
N GLY A 10 -2.43 -7.58 6.72
CA GLY A 10 -0.99 -7.54 6.99
C GLY A 10 -0.58 -8.51 8.10
N LYS A 11 0.57 -9.18 7.91
CA LYS A 11 1.17 -10.08 8.91
C LYS A 11 2.22 -9.39 9.77
N ASN A 12 2.82 -8.34 9.21
CA ASN A 12 3.79 -7.46 9.84
C ASN A 12 3.79 -6.13 9.07
N VAL A 13 4.55 -5.13 9.55
CA VAL A 13 4.58 -3.79 8.98
C VAL A 13 5.00 -3.79 7.50
N VAL A 14 6.01 -4.59 7.14
CA VAL A 14 6.52 -4.67 5.77
C VAL A 14 5.45 -5.24 4.84
N HIS A 15 4.85 -6.37 5.21
CA HIS A 15 3.78 -7.00 4.43
C HIS A 15 2.56 -6.07 4.29
N GLN A 16 2.24 -5.30 5.33
CA GLN A 16 1.13 -4.35 5.27
C GLN A 16 1.39 -3.20 4.30
N LEU A 17 2.62 -2.66 4.28
CA LEU A 17 3.03 -1.65 3.29
C LEU A 17 3.00 -2.23 1.87
N ASP A 18 3.41 -3.48 1.70
CA ASP A 18 3.39 -4.17 0.41
C ASP A 18 1.95 -4.32 -0.11
N LEU A 19 1.03 -4.82 0.72
CA LEU A 19 -0.40 -4.93 0.39
C LEU A 19 -1.05 -3.58 0.03
N MET A 20 -0.70 -2.51 0.74
CA MET A 20 -1.21 -1.18 0.45
C MET A 20 -0.68 -0.65 -0.88
N THR A 21 0.63 -0.78 -1.13
CA THR A 21 1.27 -0.28 -2.35
C THR A 21 0.99 -1.12 -3.59
N ASP A 22 0.63 -2.40 -3.44
CA ASP A 22 0.12 -3.23 -4.53
C ASP A 22 -1.22 -2.72 -5.06
N LEU A 23 -2.07 -2.19 -4.17
CA LEU A 23 -3.37 -1.66 -4.57
C LEU A 23 -3.27 -0.18 -5.00
N LEU A 24 -2.62 0.64 -4.19
CA LEU A 24 -2.60 2.10 -4.33
C LEU A 24 -1.40 2.62 -5.14
N GLY A 25 -0.47 1.74 -5.51
CA GLY A 25 0.80 2.12 -6.10
C GLY A 25 1.81 2.65 -5.08
N THR A 26 3.02 2.92 -5.55
CA THR A 26 4.07 3.51 -4.70
C THR A 26 3.78 4.99 -4.46
N PRO A 27 3.74 5.46 -3.19
CA PRO A 27 3.48 6.86 -2.89
C PRO A 27 4.60 7.78 -3.43
N PRO A 28 4.29 9.04 -3.74
CA PRO A 28 5.29 9.98 -4.22
C PRO A 28 6.31 10.33 -3.11
N PRO A 29 7.53 10.77 -3.47
CA PRO A 29 8.60 11.05 -2.52
C PRO A 29 8.21 12.05 -1.42
N GLU A 30 7.39 13.04 -1.75
CA GLU A 30 6.88 14.05 -0.80
C GLU A 30 6.02 13.41 0.29
N THR A 31 5.17 12.45 -0.08
CA THR A 31 4.37 11.68 0.88
C THR A 31 5.26 10.80 1.74
N ILE A 32 6.26 10.15 1.14
CA ILE A 32 7.23 9.32 1.87
C ILE A 32 8.02 10.17 2.88
N ALA A 33 8.43 11.39 2.51
CA ALA A 33 9.18 12.30 3.38
C ALA A 33 8.41 12.70 4.65
N ARG A 34 7.08 12.73 4.60
CA ARG A 34 6.22 13.04 5.77
C ARG A 34 6.07 11.86 6.74
N ILE A 35 6.56 10.67 6.40
CA ILE A 35 6.47 9.48 7.26
C ILE A 35 7.50 9.57 8.39
N ARG A 36 6.98 9.68 9.62
CA ARG A 36 7.78 9.73 10.86
C ARG A 36 8.58 8.45 11.10
N ASN A 37 8.00 7.28 10.77
CA ASN A 37 8.66 6.00 10.96
C ASN A 37 9.80 5.82 9.94
N GLU A 38 11.05 5.86 10.43
CA GLU A 38 12.23 5.76 9.57
C GLU A 38 12.34 4.41 8.85
N LYS A 39 11.99 3.30 9.52
CA LYS A 39 12.03 1.95 8.91
C LYS A 39 11.05 1.84 7.74
N ALA A 40 9.83 2.34 7.93
CA ALA A 40 8.82 2.39 6.87
C ALA A 40 9.27 3.30 5.71
N ARG A 41 9.85 4.46 6.02
CA ARG A 41 10.38 5.40 5.02
C ARG A 41 11.50 4.78 4.21
N ARG A 42 12.47 4.12 4.85
CA ARG A 42 13.58 3.41 4.16
C ARG A 42 13.02 2.31 3.26
N TYR A 43 12.11 1.49 3.78
CA TYR A 43 11.49 0.42 3.00
C TYR A 43 10.77 0.94 1.75
N LEU A 44 9.93 1.97 1.88
CA LEU A 44 9.20 2.57 0.77
C LEU A 44 10.11 3.25 -0.26
N ASN A 45 11.27 3.79 0.16
CA ASN A 45 12.26 4.35 -0.78
C ASN A 45 13.04 3.26 -1.52
N SER A 46 13.28 2.09 -0.90
CA SER A 46 14.06 1.00 -1.50
C SER A 46 13.21 0.05 -2.35
N MET A 47 11.88 0.12 -2.28
CA MET A 47 11.02 -0.77 -3.06
C MET A 47 10.95 -0.38 -4.53
N ARG A 48 10.60 -1.35 -5.39
CA ARG A 48 10.32 -1.09 -6.80
C ARG A 48 9.00 -0.31 -6.95
N LYS A 49 8.98 0.69 -7.84
CA LYS A 49 7.76 1.46 -8.14
C LYS A 49 6.64 0.55 -8.64
N LYS A 50 5.46 0.66 -8.04
CA LYS A 50 4.23 -0.06 -8.39
C LYS A 50 3.19 0.92 -8.92
N GLN A 51 2.43 0.51 -9.93
CA GLN A 51 1.32 1.30 -10.45
C GLN A 51 0.04 1.00 -9.66
N PRO A 52 -0.82 1.99 -9.41
CA PRO A 52 -2.11 1.77 -8.76
C PRO A 52 -3.00 0.86 -9.62
N ILE A 53 -3.78 0.02 -8.97
CA ILE A 53 -4.79 -0.81 -9.61
C ILE A 53 -6.13 -0.09 -9.49
N PRO A 54 -6.92 0.06 -10.57
CA PRO A 54 -8.27 0.59 -10.49
C PRO A 54 -9.11 -0.17 -9.47
N PHE A 55 -9.83 0.54 -8.60
CA PHE A 55 -10.68 -0.10 -7.60
C PHE A 55 -11.75 -0.99 -8.22
N THR A 56 -12.24 -0.67 -9.42
CA THR A 56 -13.17 -1.50 -10.19
C THR A 56 -12.62 -2.89 -10.51
N HIS A 57 -11.31 -3.03 -10.69
CA HIS A 57 -10.68 -4.34 -10.88
C HIS A 57 -10.57 -5.12 -9.57
N LYS A 58 -10.32 -4.43 -8.44
CA LYS A 58 -10.16 -5.08 -7.15
C LYS A 58 -11.49 -5.40 -6.46
N PHE A 59 -12.50 -4.58 -6.69
CA PHE A 59 -13.84 -4.67 -6.13
C PHE A 59 -14.87 -4.67 -7.27
N PRO A 60 -14.94 -5.74 -8.08
CA PRO A 60 -15.80 -5.78 -9.27
C PRO A 60 -17.31 -5.84 -8.96
N ASN A 61 -17.69 -6.12 -7.71
CA ASN A 61 -19.08 -6.28 -7.26
C ASN A 61 -19.45 -5.24 -6.19
N VAL A 62 -18.81 -4.07 -6.24
CA VAL A 62 -19.05 -2.91 -5.38
C VAL A 62 -19.51 -1.74 -6.24
#